data_AF-A0A2I2G466-F1
#
_entry.id   AF-A0A2I2G466-F1
#
_cell.length_a   1.000
_cell.length_b   1.000
_cell.length_c   1.000
_cell.angle_alpha   90.00
_cell.angle_beta   90.00
_cell.angle_gamma   90.00
#
_symmetry.space_group_name_H-M   'P 1'
#
loop_
_entity.id
_entity.type
_entity.pdbx_description
1 polymer ?
#
loop_
_entity_poly.entity_id
_entity_poly.type
_entity_poly.pdbx_seq_one_letter_code
_entity_poly.pdbx_strand_id
1 'polypeptide(L)'
;MLRILQEVDNLVDLFSLAVVNRAAYKALKSHELPLIKSTLWKMSPAAWELRELSEVRWDKAPYTGGQSLAATLYIRHCTMDLINHAQIKFLLYDHARFILREDTLSAMRDGRSARAVEIDEAIWRVWTFCHLFGNHKNRENDYIGQVRWLRGDCFGDGDEHRDLPVVCATTPDPKDFNTVLFSPPSGFAAGNRGPLSETQLRDMIEIWMAMASLLDFLRDETALARRFGVFEGLEILEGDRMLERRALRAWLDYILTLGPTAVLSLVPLGPRLPKESIFSRANSYGWTKWTPPVSRTDENGFFVGVVSELLAAMQTRERREKAQQFRI
;
A
#
# COMPACT_ATOMS: atom_id res chain seq x y z
N MET A 1 11.71 -34.08 -4.67
CA MET A 1 10.48 -33.57 -4.01
C MET A 1 10.55 -32.08 -3.73
N LEU A 2 11.53 -31.57 -2.97
CA LEU A 2 11.65 -30.12 -2.71
C LEU A 2 11.59 -29.26 -3.99
N ARG A 3 12.36 -29.63 -5.03
CA ARG A 3 12.32 -28.96 -6.34
C ARG A 3 10.92 -28.91 -6.95
N ILE A 4 10.12 -29.97 -6.79
CA ILE A 4 8.73 -30.00 -7.29
C ILE A 4 7.87 -29.00 -6.53
N LEU A 5 8.02 -28.92 -5.20
CA LEU A 5 7.29 -27.93 -4.38
C LEU A 5 7.71 -26.48 -4.71
N GLN A 6 8.98 -26.26 -5.07
CA GLN A 6 9.47 -24.94 -5.49
C GLN A 6 8.87 -24.47 -6.81
N GLU A 7 8.45 -25.39 -7.68
CA GLU A 7 7.78 -25.06 -8.95
C GLU A 7 6.28 -24.74 -8.80
N VAL A 8 5.71 -24.83 -7.60
CA VAL A 8 4.29 -24.55 -7.41
C VAL A 8 4.01 -23.05 -7.37
N ASP A 9 3.07 -22.62 -8.21
CA ASP A 9 2.77 -21.20 -8.44
C ASP A 9 1.63 -20.65 -7.57
N ASN A 10 0.95 -21.50 -6.79
CA ASN A 10 -0.09 -21.04 -5.86
C ASN A 10 -0.12 -21.80 -4.53
N LEU A 11 -0.52 -21.11 -3.47
CA LEU A 11 -0.50 -21.65 -2.10
C LEU A 11 -1.45 -22.83 -1.92
N VAL A 12 -2.61 -22.83 -2.59
CA VAL A 12 -3.59 -23.92 -2.50
C VAL A 12 -2.99 -25.23 -3.04
N ASP A 13 -2.34 -25.18 -4.19
CA ASP A 13 -1.67 -26.31 -4.81
C ASP A 13 -0.44 -26.73 -4.01
N LEU A 14 0.28 -25.78 -3.38
CA LEU A 14 1.43 -26.11 -2.54
C LEU A 14 1.00 -26.98 -1.36
N PHE A 15 -0.07 -26.58 -0.66
CA PHE A 15 -0.59 -27.35 0.46
C PHE A 15 -1.28 -28.64 0.00
N SER A 16 -1.99 -28.61 -1.14
CA SER A 16 -2.62 -29.80 -1.72
C SER A 16 -1.57 -30.85 -2.10
N LEU A 17 -0.48 -30.45 -2.75
CA LEU A 17 0.62 -31.34 -3.12
C LEU A 17 1.34 -31.90 -1.89
N ALA A 18 1.47 -31.10 -0.83
CA ALA A 18 2.12 -31.54 0.41
C ALA A 18 1.36 -32.67 1.11
N VAL A 19 0.03 -32.79 0.94
CA VAL A 19 -0.76 -33.87 1.56
C VAL A 19 -0.85 -35.14 0.71
N VAL A 20 -0.36 -35.13 -0.54
CA VAL A 20 -0.44 -36.30 -1.44
C VAL A 20 0.42 -37.47 -0.96
N ASN A 21 1.60 -37.21 -0.38
CA ASN A 21 2.45 -38.28 0.15
C ASN A 21 3.42 -37.80 1.25
N ARG A 22 3.96 -38.76 2.02
CA ARG A 22 4.87 -38.49 3.15
C ARG A 22 6.15 -37.75 2.76
N ALA A 23 6.69 -37.98 1.56
CA ALA A 23 7.90 -37.30 1.10
C ALA A 23 7.63 -35.82 0.79
N ALA A 24 6.48 -35.51 0.19
CA ALA A 24 6.01 -34.15 -0.05
C ALA A 24 5.76 -33.41 1.26
N TYR A 25 5.03 -34.04 2.19
CA TYR A 25 4.77 -33.48 3.52
C TYR A 25 6.07 -33.17 4.28
N LYS A 26 7.02 -34.12 4.32
CA LYS A 26 8.32 -33.91 4.96
C LYS A 26 9.10 -32.77 4.29
N ALA A 27 9.13 -32.73 2.96
CA ALA A 27 9.83 -31.67 2.23
C ALA A 27 9.24 -30.28 2.52
N LEU A 28 7.90 -30.16 2.56
CA LEU A 28 7.22 -28.93 2.97
C LEU A 28 7.59 -28.58 4.43
N LYS A 29 7.42 -29.51 5.37
CA LYS A 29 7.68 -29.26 6.80
C LYS A 29 9.12 -28.84 7.11
N SER A 30 10.10 -29.34 6.35
CA SER A 30 11.50 -28.93 6.50
C SER A 30 11.81 -27.56 5.89
N HIS A 31 10.94 -27.01 5.03
CA HIS A 31 11.18 -25.76 4.29
C HIS A 31 9.92 -24.88 4.21
N GLU A 32 9.08 -24.87 5.25
CA GLU A 32 7.74 -24.26 5.19
C GLU A 32 7.78 -22.79 4.79
N LEU A 33 8.54 -21.98 5.54
CA LEU A 33 8.59 -20.54 5.32
C LEU A 33 9.17 -20.17 3.93
N PRO A 34 10.33 -20.71 3.50
CA PRO A 34 10.86 -20.44 2.16
C PRO A 34 9.90 -20.85 1.02
N LEU A 35 9.23 -22.00 1.14
CA LEU A 35 8.26 -22.44 0.13
C LEU A 35 7.04 -21.52 0.07
N ILE A 36 6.48 -21.15 1.23
CA ILE A 36 5.34 -20.22 1.31
C ILE A 36 5.72 -18.85 0.72
N LYS A 37 6.89 -18.28 1.09
CA LYS A 37 7.37 -17.00 0.56
C LYS A 37 7.58 -17.05 -0.96
N SER A 38 8.25 -18.10 -1.46
CA SER A 38 8.51 -18.28 -2.88
C SER A 38 7.23 -18.44 -3.69
N THR A 39 6.27 -19.23 -3.19
CA THR A 39 4.97 -19.39 -3.84
C THR A 39 4.17 -18.08 -3.82
N LEU A 40 4.17 -17.33 -2.71
CA LEU A 40 3.51 -16.02 -2.67
C LEU A 40 4.13 -15.02 -3.66
N TRP A 41 5.46 -14.99 -3.78
CA TRP A 41 6.17 -14.18 -4.78
C TRP A 41 5.78 -14.52 -6.22
N LYS A 42 5.56 -15.81 -6.51
CA LYS A 42 5.08 -16.28 -7.82
C LYS A 42 3.63 -15.88 -8.07
N MET A 43 2.76 -16.00 -7.07
CA MET A 43 1.36 -15.59 -7.14
C MET A 43 1.21 -14.09 -7.36
N SER A 44 1.86 -13.28 -6.52
CA SER A 44 1.74 -11.82 -6.51
C SER A 44 2.98 -11.21 -5.84
N PRO A 45 3.92 -10.64 -6.60
CA PRO A 45 5.07 -9.92 -6.07
C PRO A 45 4.68 -8.74 -5.19
N ALA A 46 3.62 -8.00 -5.57
CA ALA A 46 3.16 -6.86 -4.78
C ALA A 46 2.58 -7.30 -3.42
N ALA A 47 1.83 -8.41 -3.38
CA ALA A 47 1.35 -8.98 -2.11
C ALA A 47 2.50 -9.52 -1.25
N TRP A 48 3.49 -10.16 -1.88
CA TRP A 48 4.70 -10.62 -1.19
C TRP A 48 5.44 -9.44 -0.55
N GLU A 49 5.64 -8.35 -1.29
CA GLU A 49 6.35 -7.18 -0.79
C GLU A 49 5.66 -6.59 0.44
N LEU A 50 4.33 -6.38 0.39
CA LEU A 50 3.58 -5.91 1.56
C LEU A 50 3.86 -6.78 2.80
N ARG A 51 3.98 -8.10 2.59
CA ARG A 51 4.18 -9.06 3.67
C ARG A 51 5.60 -9.09 4.21
N GLU A 52 6.60 -8.92 3.36
CA GLU A 52 7.99 -8.76 3.79
C GLU A 52 8.23 -7.43 4.50
N LEU A 53 7.54 -6.38 4.09
CA LEU A 53 7.63 -5.04 4.69
C LEU A 53 6.81 -4.88 5.97
N SER A 54 5.90 -5.81 6.26
CA SER A 54 5.13 -5.80 7.49
C SER A 54 6.03 -6.05 8.71
N GLU A 55 5.77 -5.34 9.82
CA GLU A 55 6.66 -5.23 11.00
C GLU A 55 7.02 -6.54 11.73
N VAL A 56 6.46 -7.67 11.29
CA VAL A 56 6.83 -8.98 11.82
C VAL A 56 8.18 -9.37 11.23
N ARG A 57 9.26 -9.14 11.97
CA ARG A 57 10.58 -9.69 11.64
C ARG A 57 10.55 -11.21 11.78
N TRP A 58 10.23 -11.89 10.68
CA TRP A 58 10.12 -13.35 10.57
C TRP A 58 11.43 -14.07 10.93
N ASP A 59 12.55 -13.37 10.81
CA ASP A 59 13.94 -13.80 11.05
C ASP A 59 14.44 -13.57 12.48
N LYS A 60 13.84 -12.62 13.23
CA LYS A 60 14.37 -12.14 14.54
C LYS A 60 13.39 -12.21 15.70
N ALA A 61 12.17 -12.68 15.49
CA ALA A 61 11.23 -12.80 16.59
C ALA A 61 11.74 -13.85 17.61
N PRO A 62 11.80 -13.54 18.92
CA PRO A 62 12.30 -14.42 19.97
C PRO A 62 11.24 -15.48 20.32
N TYR A 63 10.72 -16.15 19.31
CA TYR A 63 9.77 -17.22 19.52
C TYR A 63 10.53 -18.50 19.83
N THR A 64 10.33 -18.99 21.04
CA THR A 64 10.75 -20.30 21.55
C THR A 64 10.20 -21.51 20.76
N GLY A 65 9.57 -21.29 19.60
CA GLY A 65 8.88 -22.28 18.75
C GLY A 65 9.47 -22.55 17.36
N GLY A 66 10.61 -21.95 17.00
CA GLY A 66 11.35 -22.28 15.75
C GLY A 66 10.68 -21.88 14.43
N GLN A 67 11.23 -22.36 13.31
CA GLN A 67 10.82 -22.02 11.92
C GLN A 67 9.34 -22.32 11.61
N SER A 68 8.73 -23.31 12.29
CA SER A 68 7.34 -23.69 12.04
C SER A 68 6.33 -22.67 12.59
N LEU A 69 6.64 -22.00 13.71
CA LEU A 69 5.81 -20.91 14.21
C LEU A 69 5.87 -19.69 13.28
N ALA A 70 7.05 -19.37 12.76
CA ALA A 70 7.23 -18.28 11.79
C ALA A 70 6.41 -18.53 10.51
N ALA A 71 6.45 -19.75 9.97
CA ALA A 71 5.63 -20.14 8.81
C ALA A 71 4.12 -20.04 9.10
N THR A 72 3.68 -20.49 10.28
CA THR A 72 2.27 -20.43 10.70
C THR A 72 1.77 -18.99 10.84
N LEU A 73 2.57 -18.10 11.43
CA LEU A 73 2.22 -16.69 11.53
C LEU A 73 2.23 -16.03 10.13
N TYR A 74 3.21 -16.37 9.29
CA TYR A 74 3.30 -15.83 7.93
C TYR A 74 2.04 -16.16 7.11
N ILE A 75 1.63 -17.42 7.09
CA ILE A 75 0.43 -17.83 6.34
C ILE A 75 -0.84 -17.23 6.94
N ARG A 76 -0.93 -17.09 8.27
CA ARG A 76 -2.06 -16.42 8.93
C ARG A 76 -2.19 -14.97 8.48
N HIS A 77 -1.08 -14.23 8.47
CA HIS A 77 -1.07 -12.84 8.01
C HIS A 77 -1.39 -12.73 6.52
N CYS A 78 -0.78 -13.57 5.68
CA CYS A 78 -1.09 -13.66 4.25
C CYS A 78 -2.59 -13.93 4.01
N THR A 79 -3.19 -14.85 4.78
CA THR A 79 -4.63 -15.15 4.69
C THR A 79 -5.48 -13.93 5.06
N MET A 80 -5.12 -13.21 6.12
CA MET A 80 -5.83 -11.98 6.51
C MET A 80 -5.70 -10.89 5.46
N ASP A 81 -4.53 -10.72 4.86
CA ASP A 81 -4.34 -9.75 3.77
C ASP A 81 -5.21 -10.08 2.58
N LEU A 82 -5.26 -11.35 2.15
CA LEU A 82 -6.08 -11.81 1.04
C LEU A 82 -7.57 -11.55 1.29
N ILE A 83 -8.04 -11.76 2.53
CA ILE A 83 -9.43 -11.45 2.93
C ILE A 83 -9.68 -9.94 2.79
N ASN A 84 -8.81 -9.11 3.36
CA ASN A 84 -8.94 -7.65 3.29
C ASN A 84 -8.88 -7.16 1.84
N HIS A 85 -7.98 -7.71 1.03
CA HIS A 85 -7.86 -7.38 -0.39
C HIS A 85 -9.15 -7.71 -1.15
N ALA A 86 -9.72 -8.90 -0.94
CA ALA A 86 -11.00 -9.27 -1.54
C ALA A 86 -12.14 -8.33 -1.08
N GLN A 87 -12.17 -7.94 0.20
CA GLN A 87 -13.19 -7.04 0.74
C GLN A 87 -13.07 -5.63 0.17
N ILE A 88 -11.87 -5.04 0.10
CA ILE A 88 -11.71 -3.69 -0.47
C ILE A 88 -12.04 -3.72 -1.96
N LYS A 89 -11.61 -4.75 -2.70
CA LYS A 89 -11.96 -4.92 -4.11
C LYS A 89 -13.49 -4.95 -4.31
N PHE A 90 -14.20 -5.67 -3.45
CA PHE A 90 -15.67 -5.70 -3.48
C PHE A 90 -16.29 -4.32 -3.21
N LEU A 91 -15.81 -3.59 -2.20
CA LEU A 91 -16.31 -2.25 -1.89
C LEU A 91 -16.07 -1.25 -3.03
N LEU A 92 -14.88 -1.29 -3.63
CA LEU A 92 -14.55 -0.45 -4.78
C LEU A 92 -15.50 -0.75 -5.95
N TYR A 93 -15.73 -2.04 -6.23
CA TYR A 93 -16.65 -2.45 -7.27
C TYR A 93 -18.12 -2.04 -7.01
N ASP A 94 -18.62 -2.15 -5.77
CA ASP A 94 -20.03 -1.83 -5.48
C ASP A 94 -20.29 -0.31 -5.39
N HIS A 95 -19.32 0.47 -4.87
CA HIS A 95 -19.56 1.85 -4.46
C HIS A 95 -18.75 2.91 -5.21
N ALA A 96 -17.67 2.54 -5.90
CA ALA A 96 -16.79 3.49 -6.59
C ALA A 96 -16.86 3.40 -8.12
N ARG A 97 -17.92 2.82 -8.67
CA ARG A 97 -18.09 2.56 -10.13
C ARG A 97 -17.98 3.80 -11.02
N PHE A 98 -18.31 4.97 -10.49
CA PHE A 98 -18.23 6.23 -11.23
C PHE A 98 -16.79 6.77 -11.36
N ILE A 99 -15.86 6.24 -10.57
CA ILE A 99 -14.43 6.55 -10.64
C ILE A 99 -13.70 5.54 -11.54
N LEU A 100 -14.10 4.26 -11.45
CA LEU A 100 -13.45 3.16 -12.14
C LEU A 100 -13.76 3.16 -13.64
N ARG A 101 -12.73 3.02 -14.47
CA ARG A 101 -12.86 2.80 -15.92
C ARG A 101 -13.57 1.47 -16.20
N GLU A 102 -14.15 1.37 -17.39
CA GLU A 102 -14.92 0.20 -17.82
C GLU A 102 -14.06 -1.08 -17.94
N ASP A 103 -12.80 -0.95 -18.33
CA ASP A 103 -11.86 -2.07 -18.40
C ASP A 103 -11.57 -2.61 -16.99
N THR A 104 -11.38 -1.73 -16.01
CA THR A 104 -11.20 -2.07 -14.60
C THR A 104 -12.45 -2.76 -14.04
N LEU A 105 -13.65 -2.24 -14.31
CA LEU A 105 -14.91 -2.87 -13.88
C LEU A 105 -15.11 -4.26 -14.52
N SER A 106 -14.79 -4.40 -15.79
CA SER A 106 -14.84 -5.67 -16.51
C SER A 106 -13.87 -6.69 -15.92
N ALA A 107 -12.64 -6.27 -15.59
CA ALA A 107 -11.63 -7.09 -14.96
C ALA A 107 -11.98 -7.50 -13.53
N MET A 108 -12.61 -6.61 -12.75
CA MET A 108 -13.11 -6.95 -11.41
C MET A 108 -14.25 -7.97 -11.47
N ARG A 109 -15.03 -7.99 -12.55
CA ARG A 109 -16.09 -8.99 -12.79
C ARG A 109 -15.52 -10.32 -13.30
N ASP A 110 -14.54 -10.30 -14.20
CA ASP A 110 -13.83 -11.48 -14.69
C ASP A 110 -12.45 -11.62 -14.02
N GLY A 111 -12.46 -12.22 -12.82
CA GLY A 111 -11.28 -12.42 -11.99
C GLY A 111 -10.20 -13.35 -12.55
N ARG A 112 -10.34 -13.86 -13.79
CA ARG A 112 -9.34 -14.72 -14.44
C ARG A 112 -8.55 -14.04 -15.55
N SER A 113 -8.93 -12.82 -15.91
CA SER A 113 -8.24 -12.07 -16.97
C SER A 113 -6.87 -11.58 -16.52
N ALA A 114 -5.92 -11.38 -17.46
CA ALA A 114 -4.64 -10.75 -17.15
C ALA A 114 -4.82 -9.35 -16.54
N ARG A 115 -5.85 -8.63 -17.02
CA ARG A 115 -6.24 -7.33 -16.46
C ARG A 115 -6.67 -7.42 -15.00
N ALA A 116 -7.37 -8.48 -14.59
CA ALA A 116 -7.76 -8.67 -13.20
C ALA A 116 -6.53 -8.79 -12.28
N VAL A 117 -5.49 -9.49 -12.73
CA VAL A 117 -4.21 -9.60 -12.01
C VAL A 117 -3.55 -8.23 -11.88
N GLU A 118 -3.52 -7.42 -12.95
CA GLU A 118 -2.96 -6.07 -12.91
C GLU A 118 -3.68 -5.15 -11.91
N ILE A 119 -5.01 -5.22 -11.85
CA ILE A 119 -5.82 -4.47 -10.89
C ILE A 119 -5.57 -4.95 -9.46
N ASP A 120 -5.46 -6.27 -9.25
CA ASP A 120 -5.15 -6.82 -7.92
C ASP A 120 -3.78 -6.36 -7.43
N GLU A 121 -2.79 -6.36 -8.33
CA GLU A 121 -1.45 -5.81 -8.09
C GLU A 121 -1.48 -4.30 -7.80
N ALA A 122 -2.33 -3.52 -8.46
CA ALA A 122 -2.49 -2.09 -8.18
C ALA A 122 -3.03 -1.84 -6.75
N ILE A 123 -4.00 -2.63 -6.30
CA ILE A 123 -4.52 -2.57 -4.92
C ILE A 123 -3.40 -2.88 -3.92
N TRP A 124 -2.62 -3.94 -4.15
CA TRP A 124 -1.47 -4.27 -3.31
C TRP A 124 -0.43 -3.16 -3.27
N ARG A 125 -0.10 -2.55 -4.42
CA ARG A 125 0.86 -1.44 -4.50
C ARG A 125 0.39 -0.20 -3.77
N VAL A 126 -0.89 0.17 -3.90
CA VAL A 126 -1.47 1.29 -3.12
C VAL A 126 -1.38 1.00 -1.63
N TRP A 127 -1.66 -0.24 -1.21
CA TRP A 127 -1.52 -0.64 0.18
C TRP A 127 -0.07 -0.53 0.67
N THR A 128 0.88 -1.12 -0.06
CA THR A 128 2.30 -1.04 0.26
C THR A 128 2.80 0.40 0.34
N PHE A 129 2.35 1.27 -0.57
CA PHE A 129 2.69 2.69 -0.55
C PHE A 129 2.19 3.38 0.74
N CYS A 130 0.93 3.13 1.13
CA CYS A 130 0.37 3.64 2.39
C CYS A 130 1.15 3.11 3.60
N HIS A 131 1.50 1.83 3.60
CA HIS A 131 2.27 1.21 4.68
C HIS A 131 3.69 1.79 4.81
N LEU A 132 4.33 2.12 3.70
CA LEU A 132 5.68 2.68 3.67
C LEU A 132 5.72 4.18 4.02
N PHE A 133 4.80 4.97 3.47
CA PHE A 133 4.90 6.43 3.46
C PHE A 133 3.75 7.15 4.17
N GLY A 134 2.70 6.45 4.60
CA GLY A 134 1.52 7.06 5.21
C GLY A 134 1.78 7.75 6.56
N ASN A 135 0.84 8.59 6.99
CA ASN A 135 1.02 9.53 8.11
C ASN A 135 1.36 8.89 9.47
N HIS A 136 1.07 7.60 9.70
CA HIS A 136 1.53 6.92 10.93
C HIS A 136 3.05 6.68 10.99
N LYS A 137 3.76 6.93 9.89
CA LYS A 137 5.21 6.76 9.78
C LYS A 137 5.98 8.09 9.82
N ASN A 138 5.30 9.25 9.74
CA ASN A 138 5.91 10.57 9.54
C ASN A 138 6.80 10.62 8.28
N ARG A 139 6.35 9.99 7.19
CA ARG A 139 7.10 9.80 5.93
C ARG A 139 6.33 10.29 4.70
N GLU A 140 5.28 11.05 4.92
CA GLU A 140 4.45 11.66 3.88
C GLU A 140 5.21 12.67 3.02
N ASN A 141 6.29 13.21 3.57
CA ASN A 141 7.20 14.16 2.92
C ASN A 141 8.46 13.51 2.34
N ASP A 142 8.64 12.19 2.44
CA ASP A 142 9.77 11.45 1.85
C ASP A 142 9.58 11.27 0.34
N TYR A 143 9.57 12.39 -0.39
CA TYR A 143 9.38 12.40 -1.84
C TYR A 143 10.43 11.56 -2.56
N ILE A 144 11.69 11.62 -2.12
CA ILE A 144 12.79 10.86 -2.71
C ILE A 144 12.53 9.35 -2.56
N GLY A 145 12.18 8.89 -1.37
CA GLY A 145 11.83 7.49 -1.11
C GLY A 145 10.61 7.03 -1.92
N GLN A 146 9.58 7.87 -2.02
CA GLN A 146 8.38 7.60 -2.82
C GLN A 146 8.74 7.39 -4.31
N VAL A 147 9.51 8.31 -4.91
CA VAL A 147 9.94 8.21 -6.31
C VAL A 147 10.81 6.97 -6.54
N ARG A 148 11.75 6.68 -5.62
CA ARG A 148 12.62 5.50 -5.71
C ARG A 148 11.81 4.20 -5.67
N TRP A 149 10.83 4.11 -4.77
CA TRP A 149 9.95 2.95 -4.70
C TRP A 149 9.18 2.75 -6.01
N LEU A 150 8.57 3.81 -6.55
CA LEU A 150 7.83 3.78 -7.81
C LEU A 150 8.70 3.39 -9.02
N ARG A 151 10.00 3.73 -8.97
CA ARG A 151 10.99 3.34 -9.99
C ARG A 151 11.54 1.92 -9.82
N GLY A 152 11.14 1.20 -8.77
CA GLY A 152 11.66 -0.14 -8.52
C GLY A 152 13.11 -0.15 -8.05
N ASP A 153 13.61 0.96 -7.49
CA ASP A 153 15.00 1.12 -7.08
C ASP A 153 15.27 0.26 -5.83
N CYS A 154 15.57 -1.02 -6.06
CA CYS A 154 15.93 -1.97 -5.01
C CYS A 154 17.38 -1.71 -4.56
N PHE A 155 17.62 -1.70 -3.25
CA PHE A 155 18.98 -1.82 -2.73
C PHE A 155 19.36 -3.30 -2.82
N GLY A 156 20.31 -3.64 -3.69
CA GLY A 156 20.69 -5.04 -3.93
C GLY A 156 21.47 -5.62 -2.76
N ASP A 157 21.17 -6.87 -2.39
CA ASP A 157 21.87 -7.71 -1.41
C ASP A 157 23.32 -8.10 -1.82
N GLY A 158 23.83 -7.56 -2.93
CA GLY A 158 25.17 -7.84 -3.44
C GLY A 158 26.00 -6.59 -3.74
N ASP A 159 25.54 -5.43 -3.28
CA ASP A 159 26.17 -4.14 -3.58
C ASP A 159 26.36 -3.34 -2.29
N GLU A 160 27.15 -3.88 -1.37
CA GLU A 160 27.69 -3.13 -0.22
C GLU A 160 28.54 -1.91 -0.68
N HIS A 161 28.80 -1.77 -1.99
CA HIS A 161 29.62 -0.73 -2.59
C HIS A 161 29.04 -0.04 -3.84
N ARG A 162 27.73 -0.18 -4.15
CA ARG A 162 27.08 0.87 -4.97
C ARG A 162 26.88 2.05 -4.05
N ASP A 163 27.79 2.99 -4.18
CA ASP A 163 27.70 4.37 -3.74
C ASP A 163 26.26 4.71 -3.34
N LEU A 164 26.03 4.73 -2.02
CA LEU A 164 24.96 5.54 -1.45
C LEU A 164 24.96 6.82 -2.28
N PRO A 165 23.85 7.22 -2.93
CA PRO A 165 23.85 8.52 -3.56
C PRO A 165 24.24 9.48 -2.44
N VAL A 166 25.34 10.19 -2.67
CA VAL A 166 25.79 11.28 -1.81
C VAL A 166 24.61 12.23 -1.72
N VAL A 167 23.76 12.04 -0.72
CA VAL A 167 22.91 13.10 -0.21
C VAL A 167 23.92 14.06 0.37
N CYS A 168 23.98 15.21 -0.29
CA CYS A 168 24.73 16.42 0.04
C CYS A 168 25.42 16.36 1.41
N ALA A 169 26.72 16.63 1.42
CA ALA A 169 27.50 16.99 2.60
C ALA A 169 27.04 18.33 3.22
N THR A 170 25.74 18.54 3.34
CA THR A 170 25.12 19.43 4.31
C THR A 170 24.55 18.51 5.37
N THR A 171 25.31 18.42 6.47
CA THR A 171 24.95 17.84 7.76
C THR A 171 23.43 17.75 7.94
N PRO A 172 22.85 16.55 8.13
CA PRO A 172 21.44 16.47 8.49
C PRO A 172 21.23 17.26 9.77
N ASP A 173 20.23 18.15 9.79
CA ASP A 173 19.72 18.64 11.07
C ASP A 173 19.34 17.39 11.87
N PRO A 174 19.85 17.20 13.10
CA PRO A 174 19.50 16.06 13.94
C PRO A 174 17.99 15.93 14.25
N LYS A 175 17.16 16.86 13.77
CA LYS A 175 15.69 16.78 13.79
C LYS A 175 15.07 16.12 12.55
N ASP A 176 15.82 15.88 11.48
CA ASP A 176 15.33 15.45 10.16
C ASP A 176 15.61 13.96 9.86
N PHE A 177 15.70 13.13 10.90
CA PHE A 177 15.95 11.69 10.76
C PHE A 177 14.76 10.88 10.21
N ASN A 178 13.58 11.49 10.10
CA ASN A 178 12.35 10.81 9.68
C ASN A 178 12.07 10.90 8.17
N THR A 179 12.75 11.78 7.43
CA THR A 179 12.39 12.12 6.05
C THR A 179 13.09 11.30 4.97
N VAL A 180 14.09 10.48 5.31
CA VAL A 180 14.83 9.68 4.35
C VAL A 180 14.91 8.22 4.81
N LEU A 181 14.53 7.27 3.95
CA LEU A 181 14.95 5.86 4.10
C LEU A 181 16.48 5.76 4.04
N PHE A 182 17.17 6.05 5.14
CA PHE A 182 18.62 5.90 5.25
C PHE A 182 19.06 4.45 4.99
N SER A 183 18.18 3.49 5.27
CA SER A 183 18.33 2.09 4.86
C SER A 183 16.94 1.48 4.70
N PRO A 184 16.47 1.22 3.47
CA PRO A 184 15.17 0.61 3.31
C PRO A 184 15.12 -0.82 3.80
N PRO A 185 13.92 -1.28 4.20
CA PRO A 185 13.69 -2.67 4.58
C PRO A 185 14.00 -3.62 3.42
N SER A 186 14.38 -4.85 3.77
CA SER A 186 14.51 -5.94 2.80
C SER A 186 13.21 -6.11 2.02
N GLY A 187 13.31 -6.25 0.69
CA GLY A 187 12.16 -6.35 -0.21
C GLY A 187 11.60 -5.01 -0.71
N PHE A 188 12.16 -3.86 -0.30
CA PHE A 188 11.74 -2.55 -0.80
C PHE A 188 11.77 -2.46 -2.33
N ALA A 189 10.61 -2.12 -2.91
CA ALA A 189 10.34 -1.99 -4.33
C ALA A 189 10.49 -3.29 -5.15
N ALA A 190 10.79 -4.42 -4.51
CA ALA A 190 11.00 -5.70 -5.20
C ALA A 190 9.71 -6.21 -5.85
N GLY A 191 8.55 -5.99 -5.21
CA GLY A 191 7.23 -6.35 -5.74
C GLY A 191 6.83 -5.55 -6.99
N ASN A 192 7.52 -4.46 -7.31
CA ASN A 192 7.32 -3.73 -8.56
C ASN A 192 7.94 -4.42 -9.77
N ARG A 193 8.90 -5.35 -9.56
CA ARG A 193 9.66 -6.04 -10.62
C ARG A 193 10.31 -5.06 -11.62
N GLY A 194 10.90 -4.00 -11.08
CA GLY A 194 11.50 -2.90 -11.84
C GLY A 194 10.62 -1.63 -11.82
N PRO A 195 10.90 -0.66 -12.71
CA PRO A 195 10.13 0.57 -12.78
C PRO A 195 8.68 0.31 -13.17
N LEU A 196 7.75 0.94 -12.45
CA LEU A 196 6.33 0.84 -12.78
C LEU A 196 6.05 1.52 -14.12
N SER A 197 5.23 0.85 -14.93
CA SER A 197 4.77 1.34 -16.22
C SER A 197 3.73 2.46 -16.08
N GLU A 198 3.51 3.22 -17.14
CA GLU A 198 2.49 4.28 -17.19
C GLU A 198 1.09 3.74 -16.85
N THR A 199 0.76 2.53 -17.36
CA THR A 199 -0.51 1.86 -17.06
C THR A 199 -0.62 1.49 -15.58
N GLN A 200 0.44 0.90 -15.00
CA GLN A 200 0.44 0.54 -13.58
C GLN A 200 0.28 1.76 -12.67
N LEU A 201 0.95 2.87 -12.98
CA LEU A 201 0.81 4.13 -12.24
C LEU A 201 -0.62 4.70 -12.34
N ARG A 202 -1.25 4.66 -13.52
CA ARG A 202 -2.64 5.07 -13.72
C ARG A 202 -3.63 4.18 -12.98
N ASP A 203 -3.39 2.88 -12.93
CA ASP A 203 -4.22 1.94 -12.17
C ASP A 203 -4.15 2.26 -10.67
N MET A 204 -2.95 2.55 -10.17
CA MET A 204 -2.80 2.92 -8.77
C MET A 204 -3.50 4.25 -8.43
N ILE A 205 -3.42 5.27 -9.30
CA ILE A 205 -4.20 6.52 -9.13
C ILE A 205 -5.71 6.23 -9.11
N GLU A 206 -6.19 5.42 -10.05
CA GLU A 206 -7.60 5.07 -10.11
C GLU A 206 -8.07 4.36 -8.83
N ILE A 207 -7.32 3.37 -8.35
CA ILE A 207 -7.62 2.66 -7.09
C ILE A 207 -7.57 3.62 -5.89
N TRP A 208 -6.59 4.51 -5.82
CA TRP A 208 -6.51 5.55 -4.78
C TRP A 208 -7.74 6.45 -4.77
N MET A 209 -8.14 6.97 -5.93
CA MET A 209 -9.31 7.84 -6.07
C MET A 209 -10.60 7.09 -5.75
N ALA A 210 -10.71 5.83 -6.16
CA ALA A 210 -11.84 4.98 -5.85
C ALA A 210 -11.94 4.72 -4.33
N MET A 211 -10.82 4.49 -3.65
CA MET A 211 -10.77 4.39 -2.18
C MET A 211 -11.18 5.69 -1.50
N ALA A 212 -10.69 6.84 -1.99
CA ALA A 212 -11.10 8.15 -1.48
C ALA A 212 -12.62 8.31 -1.57
N SER A 213 -13.21 7.94 -2.71
CA SER A 213 -14.65 8.03 -2.97
C SER A 213 -15.52 7.26 -1.96
N LEU A 214 -14.99 6.20 -1.35
CA LEU A 214 -15.69 5.43 -0.32
C LEU A 214 -15.93 6.22 0.96
N LEU A 215 -15.18 7.31 1.19
CA LEU A 215 -15.28 8.16 2.37
C LEU A 215 -16.03 9.49 2.10
N ASP A 216 -16.39 9.76 0.84
CA ASP A 216 -16.90 11.06 0.39
C ASP A 216 -18.15 11.54 1.11
N PHE A 217 -19.03 10.60 1.46
CA PHE A 217 -20.28 10.86 2.15
C PHE A 217 -20.09 11.42 3.58
N LEU A 218 -18.85 11.45 4.10
CA LEU A 218 -18.48 12.02 5.38
C LEU A 218 -17.96 13.46 5.26
N ARG A 219 -17.66 13.97 4.06
CA ARG A 219 -16.91 15.24 3.86
C ARG A 219 -17.54 16.48 4.48
N ASP A 220 -18.84 16.47 4.75
CA ASP A 220 -19.60 17.59 5.32
C ASP A 220 -20.12 17.32 6.74
N GLU A 221 -19.74 16.19 7.35
CA GLU A 221 -20.22 15.76 8.67
C GLU A 221 -19.48 16.41 9.84
N THR A 222 -19.35 17.75 9.81
CA THR A 222 -18.53 18.47 10.80
C THR A 222 -19.07 18.39 12.23
N ALA A 223 -20.39 18.33 12.39
CA ALA A 223 -21.02 18.18 13.71
C ALA A 223 -20.68 16.84 14.36
N LEU A 224 -20.70 15.74 13.57
CA LEU A 224 -20.30 14.43 14.06
C LEU A 224 -18.80 14.37 14.29
N ALA A 225 -17.99 14.87 13.36
CA ALA A 225 -16.55 14.95 13.50
C ALA A 225 -16.13 15.65 14.80
N ARG A 226 -16.76 16.79 15.12
CA ARG A 226 -16.55 17.52 16.37
C ARG A 226 -16.94 16.68 17.59
N ARG A 227 -18.15 16.09 17.59
CA ARG A 227 -18.66 15.27 18.70
C ARG A 227 -17.75 14.09 19.04
N PHE A 228 -17.07 13.51 18.04
CA PHE A 228 -16.18 12.37 18.20
C PHE A 228 -14.68 12.76 18.30
N GLY A 229 -14.36 14.05 18.44
CA GLY A 229 -13.00 14.52 18.76
C GLY A 229 -12.06 14.64 17.55
N VAL A 230 -12.56 14.64 16.30
CA VAL A 230 -11.70 14.81 15.10
C VAL A 230 -10.98 16.16 15.10
N PHE A 231 -11.58 17.19 15.72
CA PHE A 231 -10.99 18.53 15.80
C PHE A 231 -10.28 18.78 17.14
N GLU A 232 -10.17 17.77 18.00
CA GLU A 232 -9.52 17.93 19.31
C GLU A 232 -8.03 18.23 19.13
N GLY A 233 -7.53 19.26 19.82
CA GLY A 233 -6.15 19.73 19.69
C GLY A 233 -5.88 20.60 18.45
N LEU A 234 -6.88 20.80 17.57
CA LEU A 234 -6.83 21.80 16.51
C LEU A 234 -7.45 23.10 17.05
N GLU A 235 -6.80 24.24 16.86
CA GLU A 235 -7.28 25.56 17.30
C GLU A 235 -8.48 26.05 16.46
N ILE A 236 -9.55 25.23 16.35
CA ILE A 236 -10.72 25.45 15.53
C ILE A 236 -11.94 25.72 16.42
N LEU A 237 -12.36 26.97 16.45
CA LEU A 237 -13.54 27.42 17.18
C LEU A 237 -14.82 26.73 16.68
N GLU A 238 -15.73 26.44 17.59
CA GLU A 238 -17.04 25.91 17.25
C GLU A 238 -17.82 26.92 16.40
N GLY A 239 -18.43 26.44 15.31
CA GLY A 239 -19.17 27.28 14.39
C GLY A 239 -18.35 27.87 13.24
N ASP A 240 -17.02 27.72 13.25
CA ASP A 240 -16.20 28.01 12.06
C ASP A 240 -16.36 26.89 11.01
N ARG A 241 -17.46 26.97 10.27
CA ARG A 241 -17.85 25.98 9.26
C ARG A 241 -16.84 25.83 8.13
N MET A 242 -15.96 26.82 7.90
CA MET A 242 -14.98 26.76 6.84
C MET A 242 -13.75 25.97 7.31
N LEU A 243 -13.23 26.30 8.49
CA LEU A 243 -12.10 25.58 9.09
C LEU A 243 -12.47 24.15 9.44
N GLU A 244 -13.66 23.90 10.01
CA GLU A 244 -14.12 22.54 10.31
C GLU A 244 -14.21 21.67 9.05
N ARG A 245 -14.78 22.19 7.95
CA ARG A 245 -14.86 21.43 6.69
C ARG A 245 -13.48 21.15 6.10
N ARG A 246 -12.56 22.12 6.19
CA ARG A 246 -11.18 21.92 5.73
C ARG A 246 -10.45 20.87 6.56
N ALA A 247 -10.55 20.95 7.88
CA ALA A 247 -9.96 19.98 8.79
C ALA A 247 -10.55 18.58 8.60
N LEU A 248 -11.86 18.48 8.39
CA LEU A 248 -12.52 17.19 8.13
C LEU A 248 -12.02 16.55 6.84
N ARG A 249 -11.85 17.34 5.76
CA ARG A 249 -11.28 16.82 4.51
C ARG A 249 -9.84 16.34 4.69
N ALA A 250 -9.01 17.14 5.36
CA ALA A 250 -7.63 16.75 5.67
C ALA A 250 -7.57 15.49 6.58
N TRP A 251 -8.54 15.32 7.48
CA TRP A 251 -8.67 14.11 8.28
C TRP A 251 -9.04 12.89 7.43
N LEU A 252 -9.96 13.03 6.47
CA LEU A 252 -10.30 11.94 5.54
C LEU A 252 -9.10 11.56 4.67
N ASP A 253 -8.32 12.54 4.21
CA ASP A 253 -7.07 12.30 3.51
C ASP A 253 -6.06 11.57 4.41
N TYR A 254 -5.97 11.97 5.69
CA TYR A 254 -5.18 11.26 6.70
C TYR A 254 -5.59 9.79 6.83
N ILE A 255 -6.88 9.50 6.99
CA ILE A 255 -7.41 8.11 7.02
C ILE A 255 -7.02 7.34 5.77
N LEU A 256 -7.13 7.97 4.59
CA LEU A 256 -6.78 7.36 3.33
C LEU A 256 -5.30 6.96 3.27
N THR A 257 -4.40 7.78 3.83
CA THR A 257 -2.96 7.45 3.93
C THR A 257 -2.66 6.26 4.84
N LEU A 258 -3.59 5.88 5.73
CA LEU A 258 -3.43 4.68 6.57
C LEU A 258 -3.66 3.38 5.78
N GLY A 259 -4.21 3.50 4.56
CA GLY A 259 -4.33 2.42 3.60
C GLY A 259 -5.65 1.64 3.62
N PRO A 260 -5.77 0.61 2.77
CA PRO A 260 -7.02 -0.13 2.56
C PRO A 260 -7.66 -0.70 3.82
N THR A 261 -6.87 -1.18 4.78
CA THR A 261 -7.40 -1.73 6.04
C THR A 261 -8.05 -0.68 6.93
N ALA A 262 -7.56 0.55 6.93
CA ALA A 262 -8.18 1.63 7.68
C ALA A 262 -9.53 2.00 7.07
N VAL A 263 -9.58 2.13 5.74
CA VAL A 263 -10.83 2.34 4.98
C VAL A 263 -11.82 1.21 5.26
N LEU A 264 -11.41 -0.05 5.18
CA LEU A 264 -12.24 -1.21 5.49
C LEU A 264 -12.77 -1.22 6.93
N SER A 265 -11.96 -0.79 7.90
CA SER A 265 -12.37 -0.75 9.30
C SER A 265 -13.46 0.29 9.54
N LEU A 266 -13.37 1.43 8.87
CA LEU A 266 -14.37 2.50 8.93
C LEU A 266 -15.64 2.14 8.16
N VAL A 267 -15.51 1.69 6.92
CA VAL A 267 -16.62 1.50 5.98
C VAL A 267 -16.69 0.08 5.40
N PRO A 268 -16.77 -0.99 6.23
CA PRO A 268 -16.77 -2.38 5.74
C PRO A 268 -17.98 -2.75 4.87
N LEU A 269 -19.05 -1.96 4.92
CA LEU A 269 -20.26 -2.10 4.10
C LEU A 269 -20.52 -0.83 3.26
N GLY A 270 -19.49 0.00 3.07
CA GLY A 270 -19.56 1.23 2.29
C GLY A 270 -20.42 2.34 2.92
N PRO A 271 -20.92 3.29 2.10
CA PRO A 271 -21.62 4.50 2.54
C PRO A 271 -23.02 4.27 3.13
N ARG A 272 -23.47 3.01 3.22
CA ARG A 272 -24.77 2.63 3.80
C ARG A 272 -24.75 2.59 5.33
N LEU A 273 -23.57 2.65 5.95
CA LEU A 273 -23.43 2.60 7.40
C LEU A 273 -23.87 3.91 8.07
N PRO A 274 -24.43 3.86 9.28
CA PRO A 274 -24.69 5.06 10.07
C PRO A 274 -23.40 5.84 10.31
N LYS A 275 -23.36 7.11 9.93
CA LYS A 275 -22.18 7.99 10.02
C LYS A 275 -21.61 8.06 11.43
N GLU A 276 -22.46 8.09 12.44
CA GLU A 276 -22.08 8.06 13.85
C GLU A 276 -21.24 6.83 14.22
N SER A 277 -21.60 5.65 13.69
CA SER A 277 -20.85 4.42 13.96
C SER A 277 -19.43 4.47 13.38
N ILE A 278 -19.25 5.20 12.26
CA ILE A 278 -17.96 5.34 11.60
C ILE A 278 -17.04 6.23 12.42
N PHE A 279 -17.51 7.40 12.85
CA PHE A 279 -16.75 8.29 13.73
C PHE A 279 -16.45 7.63 15.08
N SER A 280 -17.40 6.87 15.64
CA SER A 280 -17.18 6.08 16.85
C SER A 280 -16.07 5.04 16.67
N ARG A 281 -16.02 4.34 15.53
CA ARG A 281 -14.94 3.40 15.22
C ARG A 281 -13.60 4.11 15.09
N ALA A 282 -13.55 5.21 14.34
CA ALA A 282 -12.33 5.99 14.20
C ALA A 282 -11.78 6.44 15.55
N ASN A 283 -12.65 6.87 16.46
CA ASN A 283 -12.26 7.21 17.83
C ASN A 283 -11.72 5.98 18.59
N SER A 284 -12.37 4.82 18.47
CA SER A 284 -11.90 3.58 19.11
C SER A 284 -10.55 3.08 18.61
N TYR A 285 -10.22 3.35 17.34
CA TYR A 285 -8.90 3.08 16.77
C TYR A 285 -7.86 4.15 17.08
N GLY A 286 -8.26 5.25 17.75
CA GLY A 286 -7.40 6.39 18.04
C GLY A 286 -7.14 7.30 16.83
N TRP A 287 -7.82 7.10 15.70
CA TRP A 287 -7.62 7.87 14.47
C TRP A 287 -8.23 9.28 14.51
N THR A 288 -8.95 9.62 15.58
CA THR A 288 -9.37 10.99 15.89
C THR A 288 -8.25 11.82 16.50
N LYS A 289 -7.17 11.18 16.98
CA LYS A 289 -5.95 11.83 17.44
C LYS A 289 -4.94 11.86 16.30
N TRP A 290 -5.00 12.91 15.51
CA TRP A 290 -4.19 13.08 14.31
C TRP A 290 -3.61 14.49 14.25
N THR A 291 -2.57 14.67 13.43
CA THR A 291 -1.96 15.97 13.19
C THR A 291 -2.19 16.34 11.73
N PRO A 292 -2.70 17.55 11.43
CA PRO A 292 -2.78 18.02 10.06
C PRO A 292 -1.39 18.00 9.42
N PRO A 293 -1.27 17.58 8.16
CA PRO A 293 0.01 17.65 7.47
C PRO A 293 0.54 19.08 7.53
N VAL A 294 1.83 19.24 7.85
CA VAL A 294 2.51 20.54 7.85
C VAL A 294 2.59 21.00 6.40
N SER A 295 1.53 21.69 5.96
CA SER A 295 1.39 22.40 4.69
C SER A 295 2.45 22.04 3.64
N ARG A 296 2.26 20.95 2.89
CA ARG A 296 2.95 20.83 1.61
C ARG A 296 2.39 21.91 0.69
N THR A 297 3.30 22.61 0.04
CA THR A 297 3.08 23.49 -1.12
C THR A 297 2.57 22.75 -2.36
N ASP A 298 2.31 21.45 -2.25
CA ASP A 298 2.10 20.56 -3.39
C ASP A 298 0.59 20.32 -3.49
N GLU A 299 -0.05 21.09 -4.37
CA GLU A 299 -1.50 21.12 -4.58
C GLU A 299 -2.12 19.74 -4.92
N ASN A 300 -1.29 18.74 -5.25
CA ASN A 300 -1.71 17.45 -5.79
C ASN A 300 -1.81 16.29 -4.76
N GLY A 301 -1.50 16.51 -3.48
CA GLY A 301 -1.73 15.53 -2.39
C GLY A 301 -0.72 14.36 -2.30
N PHE A 302 -0.74 13.65 -1.17
CA PHE A 302 0.25 12.64 -0.73
C PHE A 302 0.61 11.57 -1.79
N PHE A 303 -0.40 11.01 -2.46
CA PHE A 303 -0.21 9.93 -3.43
C PHE A 303 -0.25 10.43 -4.89
N VAL A 304 -1.28 11.19 -5.22
CA VAL A 304 -1.54 11.63 -6.61
C VAL A 304 -0.45 12.56 -7.12
N GLY A 305 0.12 13.42 -6.26
CA GLY A 305 1.19 14.34 -6.64
C GLY A 305 2.42 13.63 -7.19
N VAL A 306 3.02 12.74 -6.41
CA VAL A 306 4.26 12.03 -6.81
C VAL A 306 4.04 11.15 -8.05
N VAL A 307 2.88 10.49 -8.16
CA VAL A 307 2.58 9.65 -9.32
C VAL A 307 2.35 10.48 -10.58
N SER A 308 1.64 11.61 -10.47
CA SER A 308 1.36 12.50 -11.61
C SER A 308 2.63 13.17 -12.15
N GLU A 309 3.55 13.56 -11.26
CA GLU A 309 4.85 14.09 -11.67
C GLU A 309 5.69 13.06 -12.41
N LEU A 310 5.69 11.80 -11.94
CA LEU A 310 6.40 10.71 -12.59
C LEU A 310 5.82 10.44 -13.99
N LEU A 311 4.49 10.42 -14.12
CA LEU A 311 3.79 10.30 -15.40
C LEU A 311 4.16 11.43 -16.37
N ALA A 312 4.18 12.68 -15.90
CA ALA A 312 4.56 13.84 -16.71
C ALA A 312 6.03 13.76 -17.18
N ALA A 313 6.93 13.29 -16.32
CA ALA A 313 8.33 13.06 -16.65
C ALA A 313 8.50 11.98 -17.74
N MET A 314 7.75 10.87 -17.66
CA MET A 314 7.75 9.82 -18.68
C MET A 314 7.30 10.34 -20.05
N GLN A 315 6.20 11.09 -20.10
CA GLN A 315 5.69 11.69 -21.34
C GLN A 315 6.69 12.68 -21.95
N THR A 316 7.37 13.46 -21.11
CA THR A 316 8.39 14.42 -21.57
C THR A 316 9.58 13.70 -22.18
N ARG A 317 10.01 12.58 -21.58
CA ARG A 317 11.09 11.75 -22.10
C ARG A 317 10.74 11.13 -23.45
N GLU A 318 9.55 10.54 -23.57
CA GLU A 318 9.08 9.95 -24.82
C GLU A 318 9.02 10.98 -25.96
N ARG A 319 8.54 12.20 -25.68
CA ARG A 319 8.52 13.30 -26.65
C ARG A 319 9.93 13.70 -27.12
N ARG A 320 10.90 13.71 -26.20
CA ARG A 320 12.31 14.03 -26.53
C ARG A 320 12.95 12.95 -27.39
N GLU A 321 12.72 11.68 -27.06
CA GLU A 321 13.24 10.54 -27.83
C GLU A 321 12.67 10.52 -29.26
N LYS A 322 11.36 10.77 -29.42
CA LYS A 322 10.74 10.93 -30.75
C LYS A 322 11.34 12.11 -31.51
N ALA A 323 11.50 13.28 -30.87
CA ALA A 323 12.07 14.46 -31.51
C ALA A 323 13.53 14.26 -31.97
N GLN A 324 14.29 13.40 -31.31
CA GLN A 324 15.65 13.02 -31.73
C GLN A 324 15.66 12.06 -32.92
N GLN A 325 14.69 11.13 -33.00
CA GLN A 325 14.55 10.22 -34.13
C GLN A 325 14.18 10.92 -35.45
N PHE A 326 13.43 12.03 -35.39
CA PHE A 326 13.08 12.84 -36.56
C PHE A 326 14.18 13.84 -37.00
N ARG A 327 15.32 13.88 -36.31
CA ARG A 327 16.47 14.75 -36.64
C ARG A 327 17.62 14.01 -37.34
N ILE A 328 17.43 12.74 -37.69
CA ILE A 328 18.37 11.90 -38.47
C ILE A 328 17.77 11.66 -39.85
#